data_AF-A0A940A4F2-F1
#
_entry.id   AF-A0A940A4F2-F1
#
_cell.length_a   1.000
_cell.length_b   1.000
_cell.length_c   1.000
_cell.angle_alpha   90.00
_cell.angle_beta   90.00
_cell.angle_gamma   90.00
#
_symmetry.space_group_name_H-M   'P 1'
#
loop_
_entity.id
_entity.type
_entity.pdbx_description
1 polymer ?
#
loop_
_entity_poly.entity_id
_entity_poly.type
_entity_poly.pdbx_seq_one_letter_code
_entity_poly.pdbx_strand_id
1 'polypeptide(L)' 'MNNDYSDIINLPHHVSDKHQQMSMHSRAAQFAPFAALNGHSQAIKDTEAEFADQTQ' A
#
# COMPACT_ATOMS: atom_id res chain seq x y z
N MET A 1 8.90 7.49 -32.80
CA MET A 1 8.68 7.59 -31.34
C MET A 1 9.90 8.28 -30.78
N ASN A 2 9.84 9.60 -30.68
CA ASN A 2 10.92 10.36 -30.08
C ASN A 2 10.91 10.05 -28.59
N ASN A 3 12.06 9.67 -28.04
CA ASN A 3 12.22 9.50 -26.60
C ASN A 3 12.29 10.89 -25.96
N ASP A 4 11.14 11.55 -25.87
CA ASP A 4 10.95 12.95 -25.43
C ASP A 4 11.32 13.21 -23.95
N TYR A 5 11.78 12.18 -23.25
CA TYR A 5 12.16 12.23 -21.83
C TYR A 5 13.60 11.77 -21.57
N SER A 6 14.39 11.51 -22.62
CA SER A 6 15.78 11.00 -22.48
C SER A 6 16.68 11.92 -21.67
N ASP A 7 16.37 13.22 -21.71
CA ASP A 7 17.05 14.30 -21.00
C ASP A 7 16.67 14.39 -19.51
N ILE A 8 15.51 13.84 -19.11
CA ILE A 8 15.02 13.93 -17.72
C ILE A 8 14.92 12.59 -16.97
N ILE A 9 14.82 11.45 -17.66
CA ILE A 9 14.54 10.13 -17.04
C ILE A 9 15.64 9.66 -16.08
N ASN A 10 16.89 10.08 -16.31
CA ASN A 10 18.06 9.68 -15.52
C ASN A 10 18.56 10.79 -14.56
N LEU A 11 17.80 11.88 -14.41
CA LEU A 11 18.18 12.95 -13.48
C LEU A 11 18.11 12.45 -12.03
N PRO A 12 19.01 12.92 -11.15
CA PRO A 12 18.95 12.58 -9.74
C PRO A 12 17.63 13.06 -9.13
N HIS A 13 17.03 12.22 -8.29
CA HIS A 13 15.83 12.59 -7.57
C HIS A 13 16.15 13.67 -6.53
N HIS A 14 15.43 14.78 -6.56
CA HIS A 14 15.59 15.84 -5.57
C HIS A 14 15.16 15.37 -4.18
N VAL A 15 16.02 15.60 -3.19
CA VAL A 15 15.73 15.39 -1.77
C VAL A 15 15.82 16.73 -1.07
N SER A 16 14.82 17.09 -0.28
CA SER A 16 14.82 18.37 0.44
C SER A 16 15.81 18.34 1.61
N ASP A 17 16.68 19.35 1.67
CA ASP A 17 17.59 19.55 2.81
C ASP A 17 16.86 20.09 4.05
N LYS A 18 15.73 20.77 3.85
CA LYS A 18 14.99 21.45 4.92
C LYS A 18 13.88 20.60 5.51
N HIS A 19 13.21 19.80 4.67
CA HIS A 19 12.06 18.99 5.07
C HIS A 19 12.44 17.51 5.03
N GLN A 20 12.71 16.94 6.20
CA GLN A 20 13.03 15.52 6.32
C GLN A 20 11.90 14.67 5.73
N GLN A 21 12.27 13.67 4.92
CA GLN A 21 11.30 12.71 4.39
C GLN A 21 10.71 11.86 5.51
N MET A 22 9.42 11.56 5.37
CA MET A 22 8.72 10.72 6.33
C MET A 22 9.12 9.25 6.14
N SER A 23 9.37 8.53 7.24
CA SER A 23 9.73 7.11 7.20
C SER A 23 8.64 6.26 6.52
N MET A 24 9.01 5.12 5.93
CA MET A 24 8.05 4.18 5.33
C MET A 24 6.95 3.74 6.33
N HIS A 25 7.32 3.52 7.59
CA HIS A 25 6.36 3.16 8.64
C HIS A 25 5.38 4.29 8.93
N SER A 26 5.89 5.52 9.10
CA SER A 26 5.06 6.71 9.31
C SER A 26 4.17 7.00 8.09
N ARG A 27 4.63 6.69 6.87
CA ARG A 27 3.80 6.71 5.65
C ARG A 27 2.67 5.69 5.72
N ALA A 28 2.93 4.46 6.16
CA ALA A 28 1.90 3.42 6.30
C ALA A 28 0.85 3.77 7.37
N ALA A 29 1.28 4.39 8.47
CA ALA A 29 0.39 4.76 9.58
C ALA A 29 -0.76 5.70 9.17
N GLN A 30 -0.58 6.54 8.14
CA GLN A 30 -1.64 7.39 7.60
C GLN A 30 -2.84 6.57 7.07
N PHE A 31 -2.58 5.36 6.60
CA PHE A 31 -3.58 4.44 6.07
C PHE A 31 -4.08 3.42 7.12
N ALA A 32 -3.59 3.48 8.37
CA ALA A 32 -4.04 2.61 9.45
C ALA A 32 -5.57 2.60 9.67
N PRO A 33 -6.30 3.73 9.55
CA PRO A 33 -7.76 3.74 9.69
C PRO A 33 -8.51 2.82 8.70
N PHE A 34 -7.90 2.48 7.57
CA PHE A 34 -8.52 1.62 6.54
C PHE A 34 -8.03 0.17 6.60
N ALA A 35 -7.17 -0.19 7.56
CA ALA A 35 -6.64 -1.54 7.70
C ALA A 35 -7.75 -2.60 7.93
N ALA A 36 -8.83 -2.21 8.62
CA ALA A 36 -9.97 -3.08 8.89
C ALA A 36 -10.73 -3.51 7.62
N LEU A 37 -10.70 -2.71 6.54
CA LEU A 37 -11.39 -3.06 5.29
C LEU A 37 -10.72 -4.23 4.56
N ASN A 38 -9.39 -4.36 4.68
CA ASN A 38 -8.68 -5.55 4.19
C ASN A 38 -8.91 -6.76 5.11
N GLY A 39 -9.11 -6.54 6.42
CA GLY A 39 -9.46 -7.59 7.37
C GLY A 39 -10.88 -8.12 7.22
N HIS A 40 -11.82 -7.31 6.68
CA HIS A 40 -13.18 -7.76 6.43
C HIS A 40 -13.23 -8.89 5.40
N SER A 41 -12.41 -8.81 4.35
CA SER A 41 -12.30 -9.88 3.34
C SER A 41 -11.79 -11.19 3.95
N GLN A 42 -10.90 -11.10 4.94
CA GLN A 42 -10.41 -12.27 5.67
C GLN A 42 -11.49 -12.82 6.60
N ALA A 43 -12.20 -11.96 7.35
CA ALA A 43 -13.30 -12.37 8.22
C ALA A 43 -14.47 -13.03 7.44
N ILE A 44 -14.77 -12.56 6.23
CA ILE A 44 -15.76 -13.21 5.34
C ILE A 44 -15.29 -14.62 4.96
N LYS A 45 -14.03 -14.78 4.51
CA LYS A 45 -13.48 -16.08 4.13
C LYS A 45 -13.42 -17.07 5.29
N ASP A 46 -13.04 -16.60 6.48
CA ASP A 46 -12.98 -17.44 7.68
C ASP A 46 -14.38 -17.90 8.09
N THR A 47 -15.37 -17.01 7.98
CA THR A 47 -16.79 -17.33 8.23
C THR A 47 -17.33 -18.32 7.20
N GLU A 48 -17.04 -18.12 5.90
CA GLU A 48 -17.41 -19.05 4.82
C GLU A 48 -16.81 -20.44 5.03
N ALA A 49 -15.55 -20.52 5.49
CA ALA A 49 -14.88 -21.79 5.79
C ALA A 49 -15.54 -22.50 6.99
N GLU A 50 -15.88 -21.78 8.07
CA GLU A 50 -16.56 -22.34 9.24
C GLU A 50 -17.95 -22.89 8.88
N PHE A 51 -18.72 -22.19 8.04
CA PHE A 51 -20.01 -22.67 7.55
C PHE A 51 -19.88 -23.88 6.61
N ALA A 52 -18.82 -23.97 5.82
CA ALA A 52 -18.54 -25.13 4.96
C ALA A 52 -18.16 -26.38 5.75
N ASP A 53 -17.48 -26.23 6.90
CA ASP A 53 -17.09 -27.34 7.79
C ASP A 53 -18.29 -27.88 8.61
N GLN A 54 -19.28 -27.02 8.90
CA GLN A 54 -20.52 -27.40 9.60
C GLN A 54 -21.54 -28.16 8.72
N THR A 55 -21.31 -28.26 7.42
CA THR A 55 -22.19 -28.96 6.47
C THR A 55 -21.71 -30.38 6.11
N GLN A 56 -20.78 -30.94 6.90
CA GLN A 56 -20.36 -32.35 6.84
C GLN A 56 -21.10 -33.25 7.82
#